data_AF-A0AAV0J3B4-F1
#
_entry.id   AF-A0AAV0J3B4-F1
#
_cell.length_a   1.000
_cell.length_b   1.000
_cell.length_c   1.000
_cell.angle_alpha   90.00
_cell.angle_beta   90.00
_cell.angle_gamma   90.00
#
_symmetry.space_group_name_H-M   'P 1'
#
loop_
_entity.id
_entity.type
_entity.pdbx_description
1 polymer ?
#
loop_
_entity_poly.entity_id
_entity_poly.type
_entity_poly.pdbx_seq_one_letter_code
_entity_poly.pdbx_strand_id
1 'polypeptide(L)'
;MKILRSKIKEVGRRIELKREEVEANAERSANAEWAISLCNSRVEELESKIKAESTIRSELTKKLESDRERIEEVKSDVEDSQNRVRALAELQSELSSRLQMSTAARSAAEAQLQRKSMERAEVVRGIDELRRQRDVLQRRIEFCKEKDAIGGVMMKFGDNLRFSYREYSGEDVRSATDDFSGGLRLKSGDDWSTVYRGRISQKTAALKLFSAEHESSNHHDFFSQVKFLSNIRHPHLVAMMGFCSEPKCIIYEYMHEGSLRDNLLGCSHTSHPGSGNRTLKWFDRIRVAYQICSALAFLHSAKPNPIVHGKLTVSNVLLDRNMVAKLTGFRPSTSIDLRSDIRALGVILLHLLSGKNWGESVESRMRLDRSALVEMLDEIAGPWPLGLTEEIAGIAMRCLSSELDAANVLKELEELVKKGDDIVSRFGRQDRVMSGESDEDDESSSDIPSFFLCPILRDVMENPYVAADGFSYEREAMEEWLQMGKDTSPMTNLRLDHTTLTPNQTLRSLIEEWRNKRNDEPSSSSSSHI
;
A
#
# COMPACT_ATOMS: atom_id res chain seq x y z
N MET A 1 -121.53 -112.75 -35.22
CA MET A 1 -121.56 -111.76 -34.10
C MET A 1 -120.38 -111.86 -33.10
N LYS A 2 -119.93 -113.03 -32.63
CA LYS A 2 -118.81 -113.14 -31.64
C LYS A 2 -117.40 -112.87 -32.22
N ILE A 3 -117.10 -113.37 -33.43
CA ILE A 3 -115.79 -113.21 -34.09
C ILE A 3 -115.48 -111.74 -34.42
N LEU A 4 -116.50 -110.98 -34.85
CA LEU A 4 -116.36 -109.56 -35.18
C LEU A 4 -116.00 -108.73 -33.93
N ARG A 5 -116.63 -109.01 -32.77
CA ARG A 5 -116.33 -108.32 -31.50
C ARG A 5 -114.92 -108.61 -30.99
N SER A 6 -114.43 -109.84 -31.17
CA SER A 6 -113.06 -110.21 -30.80
C SER A 6 -112.03 -109.47 -31.66
N LYS A 7 -112.23 -109.41 -32.99
CA LYS A 7 -111.35 -108.64 -33.89
C LYS A 7 -111.39 -107.14 -33.62
N ILE A 8 -112.56 -106.57 -33.33
CA ILE A 8 -112.68 -105.15 -32.93
C ILE A 8 -111.93 -104.87 -31.62
N LYS A 9 -111.98 -105.79 -30.65
CA LYS A 9 -111.26 -105.67 -29.37
C LYS A 9 -109.74 -105.84 -29.53
N GLU A 10 -109.31 -106.67 -30.48
CA GLU A 10 -107.89 -106.84 -30.86
C GLU A 10 -107.34 -105.59 -31.56
N VAL A 11 -108.10 -105.06 -32.52
CA VAL A 11 -107.77 -103.81 -33.23
C VAL A 11 -107.75 -102.63 -32.26
N GLY A 12 -108.71 -102.54 -31.34
CA GLY A 12 -108.73 -101.53 -30.27
C GLY A 12 -107.49 -101.61 -29.37
N ARG A 13 -107.06 -102.82 -28.97
CA ARG A 13 -105.81 -103.00 -28.21
C ARG A 13 -104.58 -102.58 -28.99
N ARG A 14 -104.48 -102.90 -30.29
CA ARG A 14 -103.33 -102.47 -31.12
C ARG A 14 -103.31 -100.96 -31.36
N ILE A 15 -104.49 -100.33 -31.46
CA ILE A 15 -104.60 -98.86 -31.55
C ILE A 15 -104.13 -98.23 -30.24
N GLU A 16 -104.55 -98.75 -29.09
CA GLU A 16 -104.12 -98.21 -27.79
C GLU A 16 -102.61 -98.37 -27.59
N LEU A 17 -102.05 -99.54 -27.89
CA LEU A 17 -100.62 -99.80 -27.74
C LEU A 17 -99.77 -98.93 -28.67
N LYS A 18 -100.24 -98.69 -29.90
CA LYS A 18 -99.61 -97.71 -30.81
C LYS A 18 -99.77 -96.27 -30.33
N ARG A 19 -100.87 -95.94 -29.65
CA ARG A 19 -101.10 -94.62 -29.08
C ARG A 19 -100.13 -94.35 -27.93
N GLU A 20 -99.98 -95.31 -27.02
CA GLU A 20 -98.99 -95.27 -25.93
C GLU A 20 -97.55 -95.19 -26.47
N GLU A 21 -97.22 -95.93 -27.54
CA GLU A 21 -95.89 -95.86 -28.18
C GLU A 21 -95.63 -94.49 -28.82
N VAL A 22 -96.63 -93.91 -29.49
CA VAL A 22 -96.53 -92.56 -30.07
C VAL A 22 -96.39 -91.51 -28.97
N GLU A 23 -97.12 -91.64 -27.85
CA GLU A 23 -97.04 -90.75 -26.69
C GLU A 23 -95.67 -90.83 -26.00
N ALA A 24 -95.16 -92.03 -25.74
CA ALA A 24 -93.83 -92.24 -25.19
C ALA A 24 -92.70 -91.80 -26.16
N ASN A 25 -92.93 -91.87 -27.47
CA ASN A 25 -91.99 -91.34 -28.45
C ASN A 25 -92.05 -89.80 -28.54
N ALA A 26 -93.24 -89.21 -28.40
CA ALA A 26 -93.42 -87.76 -28.32
C ALA A 26 -92.78 -87.19 -27.04
N GLU A 27 -92.92 -87.86 -25.90
CA GLU A 27 -92.27 -87.47 -24.65
C GLU A 27 -90.73 -87.57 -24.74
N ARG A 28 -90.21 -88.64 -25.35
CA ARG A 28 -88.76 -88.76 -25.65
C ARG A 28 -88.28 -87.67 -26.59
N SER A 29 -89.06 -87.32 -27.62
CA SER A 29 -88.76 -86.21 -28.53
C SER A 29 -88.73 -84.88 -27.78
N ALA A 30 -89.73 -84.60 -26.94
CA ALA A 30 -89.81 -83.38 -26.14
C ALA A 30 -88.65 -83.25 -25.14
N ASN A 31 -88.26 -84.35 -24.49
CA ASN A 31 -87.11 -84.38 -23.58
C ASN A 31 -85.79 -84.16 -24.32
N ALA A 32 -85.63 -84.73 -25.52
CA ALA A 32 -84.46 -84.49 -26.36
C ALA A 32 -84.40 -83.04 -26.85
N GLU A 33 -85.53 -82.47 -27.29
CA GLU A 33 -85.63 -81.07 -27.69
C GLU A 33 -85.32 -80.11 -26.54
N TRP A 34 -85.81 -80.40 -25.34
CA TRP A 34 -85.49 -79.64 -24.14
C TRP A 34 -84.00 -79.70 -23.78
N ALA A 35 -83.38 -80.88 -23.83
CA ALA A 35 -81.95 -81.05 -23.58
C ALA A 35 -81.10 -80.30 -24.64
N ILE A 36 -81.50 -80.35 -25.91
CA ILE A 36 -80.87 -79.58 -27.00
C ILE A 36 -80.98 -78.07 -26.73
N SER A 37 -82.16 -77.60 -26.33
CA SER A 37 -82.39 -76.18 -25.98
C SER A 37 -81.47 -75.72 -24.84
N LEU A 38 -81.34 -76.54 -23.79
CA LEU A 38 -80.46 -76.25 -22.66
C LEU A 38 -78.97 -76.22 -23.08
N CYS A 39 -78.54 -77.17 -23.91
CA CYS A 39 -77.20 -77.18 -24.48
C CYS A 39 -76.94 -75.93 -25.34
N ASN A 40 -77.88 -75.55 -26.20
CA ASN A 40 -77.75 -74.37 -27.05
C ASN A 40 -77.65 -73.08 -26.22
N SER A 41 -78.49 -72.92 -25.19
CA SER A 41 -78.42 -71.78 -24.28
C SER A 41 -77.05 -71.69 -23.57
N ARG A 42 -76.48 -72.83 -23.17
CA ARG A 42 -75.15 -72.86 -22.56
C ARG A 42 -74.04 -72.53 -23.55
N VAL A 43 -74.16 -72.97 -24.80
CA VAL A 43 -73.22 -72.60 -25.87
C VAL A 43 -73.24 -71.10 -26.10
N GLU A 44 -74.43 -70.49 -26.24
CA GLU A 44 -74.58 -69.04 -26.40
C GLU A 44 -73.97 -68.24 -25.23
N GLU A 45 -74.18 -68.70 -23.99
CA GLU A 45 -73.57 -68.08 -22.81
C GLU A 45 -72.03 -68.15 -22.87
N LEU A 46 -71.46 -69.32 -23.22
CA LEU A 46 -70.01 -69.48 -23.33
C LEU A 46 -69.43 -68.67 -24.50
N GLU A 47 -70.10 -68.62 -25.64
CA GLU A 47 -69.72 -67.78 -26.77
C GLU A 47 -69.71 -66.30 -26.39
N SER A 48 -70.70 -65.84 -25.61
CA SER A 48 -70.74 -64.46 -25.11
C SER A 48 -69.54 -64.15 -24.18
N LYS A 49 -69.16 -65.09 -23.31
CA LYS A 49 -68.00 -64.94 -22.40
C LYS A 49 -66.68 -64.96 -23.17
N ILE A 50 -66.52 -65.88 -24.12
CA ILE A 50 -65.35 -65.95 -25.00
C ILE A 50 -65.20 -64.64 -25.76
N LYS A 51 -66.31 -64.08 -26.28
CA LYS A 51 -66.29 -62.80 -26.99
C LYS A 51 -65.87 -61.66 -26.05
N ALA A 52 -66.44 -61.57 -24.85
CA ALA A 52 -66.07 -60.55 -23.86
C ALA A 52 -64.58 -60.65 -23.46
N GLU A 53 -64.10 -61.87 -23.21
CA GLU A 53 -62.69 -62.11 -22.89
C GLU A 53 -61.77 -61.75 -24.07
N SER A 54 -62.18 -62.06 -25.31
CA SER A 54 -61.43 -61.68 -26.51
C SER A 54 -61.32 -60.16 -26.67
N THR A 55 -62.37 -59.40 -26.31
CA THR A 55 -62.33 -57.94 -26.34
C THR A 55 -61.38 -57.37 -25.29
N ILE A 56 -61.43 -57.87 -24.05
CA ILE A 56 -60.53 -57.45 -22.97
C ILE A 56 -59.07 -57.75 -23.33
N ARG A 57 -58.79 -58.93 -23.89
CA ARG A 57 -57.45 -59.32 -24.33
C ARG A 57 -56.93 -58.42 -25.45
N SER A 58 -57.78 -58.01 -26.37
CA SER A 58 -57.44 -57.03 -27.43
C SER A 58 -57.10 -55.65 -26.86
N GLU A 59 -57.84 -55.18 -25.85
CA GLU A 59 -57.54 -53.91 -25.19
C GLU A 59 -56.24 -53.95 -24.38
N LEU A 60 -56.01 -55.03 -23.63
CA LEU A 60 -54.77 -55.25 -22.87
C LEU A 60 -53.55 -55.33 -23.79
N THR A 61 -53.65 -56.01 -24.93
CA THR A 61 -52.55 -56.10 -25.90
C THR A 61 -52.21 -54.74 -26.51
N LYS A 62 -53.21 -53.90 -26.81
CA LYS A 62 -52.97 -52.51 -27.25
C LYS A 62 -52.27 -51.67 -26.19
N LYS A 63 -52.70 -51.77 -24.92
CA LYS A 63 -52.04 -51.06 -23.81
C LYS A 63 -50.59 -51.51 -23.64
N LEU A 64 -50.35 -52.82 -23.71
CA LEU A 64 -49.00 -53.39 -23.59
C LEU A 64 -48.08 -52.91 -24.72
N GLU A 65 -48.57 -52.82 -25.95
CA GLU A 65 -47.78 -52.28 -27.07
C GLU A 65 -47.49 -50.77 -26.87
N SER A 66 -48.48 -49.98 -26.45
CA SER A 66 -48.27 -48.56 -26.16
C SER A 66 -47.29 -48.32 -25.02
N ASP A 67 -47.36 -49.12 -23.94
CA ASP A 67 -46.40 -49.04 -22.84
C ASP A 67 -44.99 -49.48 -23.29
N ARG A 68 -44.90 -50.44 -24.21
CA ARG A 68 -43.63 -50.89 -24.79
C ARG A 68 -42.96 -49.79 -25.61
N GLU A 69 -43.72 -49.09 -26.45
CA GLU A 69 -43.23 -47.93 -27.22
C GLU A 69 -42.72 -46.82 -26.29
N ARG A 70 -43.47 -46.51 -25.23
CA ARG A 70 -43.06 -45.51 -24.21
C ARG A 70 -41.77 -45.91 -23.49
N ILE A 71 -41.59 -47.20 -23.17
CA ILE A 71 -40.37 -47.69 -22.53
C ILE A 71 -39.18 -47.55 -23.48
N GLU A 72 -39.34 -47.84 -24.77
CA GLU A 72 -38.25 -47.72 -25.73
C GLU A 72 -37.85 -46.25 -25.96
N GLU A 73 -38.81 -45.33 -25.97
CA GLU A 73 -38.56 -43.88 -26.02
C GLU A 73 -37.74 -43.42 -24.81
N VAL A 74 -38.20 -43.73 -23.59
CA VAL A 74 -37.47 -43.38 -22.35
C VAL A 74 -36.08 -44.01 -22.32
N LYS A 75 -35.92 -45.24 -22.83
CA LYS A 75 -34.62 -45.91 -22.90
C LYS A 75 -33.67 -45.18 -23.85
N SER A 76 -34.15 -44.73 -25.00
CA SER A 76 -33.37 -43.89 -25.92
C SER A 76 -32.93 -42.59 -25.25
N ASP A 77 -33.85 -41.90 -24.57
CA ASP A 77 -33.55 -40.64 -23.87
C ASP A 77 -32.52 -40.81 -22.74
N VAL A 78 -32.59 -41.93 -22.02
CA VAL A 78 -31.62 -42.27 -20.96
C VAL A 78 -30.25 -42.54 -21.57
N GLU A 79 -30.18 -43.26 -22.69
CA GLU A 79 -28.91 -43.53 -23.38
C GLU A 79 -28.25 -42.24 -23.89
N ASP A 80 -29.04 -41.34 -24.49
CA ASP A 80 -28.57 -40.03 -24.92
C ASP A 80 -28.10 -39.17 -23.73
N SER A 81 -28.84 -39.19 -22.64
CA SER A 81 -28.47 -38.48 -21.40
C SER A 81 -27.17 -39.04 -20.80
N GLN A 82 -26.98 -40.36 -20.81
CA GLN A 82 -25.75 -41.00 -20.36
C GLN A 82 -24.55 -40.64 -21.24
N ASN A 83 -24.74 -40.57 -22.56
CA ASN A 83 -23.72 -40.13 -23.50
C ASN A 83 -23.29 -38.68 -23.23
N ARG A 84 -24.25 -37.79 -22.98
CA ARG A 84 -23.97 -36.38 -22.63
C ARG A 84 -23.21 -36.25 -21.32
N VAL A 85 -23.58 -37.01 -20.30
CA VAL A 85 -22.88 -36.98 -19.00
C VAL A 85 -21.44 -37.48 -19.14
N ARG A 86 -21.21 -38.55 -19.93
CA ARG A 86 -19.85 -39.05 -20.22
C ARG A 86 -19.00 -37.98 -20.92
N ALA A 87 -19.54 -37.34 -21.95
CA ALA A 87 -18.83 -36.27 -22.66
C ALA A 87 -18.49 -35.07 -21.75
N LEU A 88 -19.40 -34.68 -20.85
CA LEU A 88 -19.15 -33.62 -19.88
C LEU A 88 -18.08 -33.99 -18.86
N ALA A 89 -18.05 -35.25 -18.39
CA ALA A 89 -17.02 -35.72 -17.47
C ALA A 89 -15.62 -35.72 -18.10
N GLU A 90 -15.52 -36.14 -19.38
CA GLU A 90 -14.28 -36.07 -20.14
C GLU A 90 -13.80 -34.62 -20.31
N LEU A 91 -14.70 -33.71 -20.66
CA LEU A 91 -14.39 -32.29 -20.80
C LEU A 91 -13.96 -31.66 -19.46
N GLN A 92 -14.59 -32.04 -18.35
CA GLN A 92 -14.22 -31.59 -17.02
C GLN A 92 -12.81 -32.03 -16.63
N SER A 93 -12.45 -33.29 -16.95
CA SER A 93 -11.10 -33.81 -16.71
C SER A 93 -10.04 -33.05 -17.52
N GLU A 94 -10.31 -32.81 -18.81
CA GLU A 94 -9.42 -32.04 -19.70
C GLU A 94 -9.24 -30.60 -19.22
N LEU A 95 -10.32 -29.91 -18.85
CA LEU A 95 -10.26 -28.55 -18.29
C LEU A 95 -9.48 -28.51 -16.98
N SER A 96 -9.68 -29.48 -16.10
CA SER A 96 -8.95 -29.58 -14.84
C SER A 96 -7.45 -29.76 -15.06
N SER A 97 -7.06 -30.65 -15.98
CA SER A 97 -5.67 -30.87 -16.39
C SER A 97 -5.04 -29.59 -16.96
N ARG A 98 -5.73 -28.90 -17.88
CA ARG A 98 -5.25 -27.63 -18.44
C ARG A 98 -5.10 -26.54 -17.38
N LEU A 99 -6.03 -26.45 -16.44
CA LEU A 99 -5.96 -25.50 -15.33
C LEU A 99 -4.76 -25.80 -14.42
N GLN A 100 -4.52 -27.07 -14.09
CA GLN A 100 -3.34 -27.48 -13.31
C GLN A 100 -2.02 -27.15 -14.03
N MET A 101 -1.93 -27.43 -15.33
CA MET A 101 -0.74 -27.06 -16.12
C MET A 101 -0.54 -25.54 -16.18
N SER A 102 -1.60 -24.77 -16.43
CA SER A 102 -1.52 -23.31 -16.51
C SER A 102 -1.17 -22.68 -15.16
N THR A 103 -1.69 -23.20 -14.05
CA THR A 103 -1.38 -22.69 -12.70
C THR A 103 0.05 -23.02 -12.29
N ALA A 104 0.54 -24.23 -12.61
CA ALA A 104 1.94 -24.60 -12.40
C ALA A 104 2.90 -23.71 -13.22
N ALA A 105 2.58 -23.47 -14.49
CA ALA A 105 3.35 -22.58 -15.36
C ALA A 105 3.37 -21.13 -14.81
N ARG A 106 2.22 -20.62 -14.34
CA ARG A 106 2.13 -19.30 -13.72
C ARG A 106 3.00 -19.20 -12.47
N SER A 107 2.92 -20.19 -11.56
CA SER A 107 3.74 -20.21 -10.34
C SER A 107 5.24 -20.26 -10.64
N ALA A 108 5.65 -21.03 -11.65
CA ALA A 108 7.04 -21.08 -12.09
C ALA A 108 7.52 -19.72 -12.65
N ALA A 109 6.70 -19.06 -13.46
CA ALA A 109 7.01 -17.73 -14.00
C ALA A 109 7.08 -16.67 -12.90
N GLU A 110 6.16 -16.68 -11.94
CA GLU A 110 6.17 -15.79 -10.77
C GLU A 110 7.43 -15.97 -9.92
N ALA A 111 7.84 -17.22 -9.65
CA ALA A 111 9.07 -17.52 -8.92
C ALA A 111 10.33 -17.07 -9.70
N GLN A 112 10.32 -17.15 -11.04
CA GLN A 112 11.39 -16.62 -11.86
C GLN A 112 11.44 -15.09 -11.83
N LEU A 113 10.28 -14.42 -11.91
CA LEU A 113 10.18 -12.97 -11.82
C LEU A 113 10.65 -12.45 -10.46
N GLN A 114 10.28 -13.12 -9.36
CA GLN A 114 10.74 -12.78 -8.02
C GLN A 114 12.25 -12.89 -7.88
N ARG A 115 12.87 -13.98 -8.39
CA ARG A 115 14.33 -14.13 -8.42
C ARG A 115 15.00 -13.00 -9.21
N LYS A 116 14.50 -12.70 -10.40
CA LYS A 116 15.02 -11.60 -11.24
C LYS A 116 14.84 -10.23 -10.60
N SER A 117 13.74 -10.01 -9.88
CA SER A 117 13.50 -8.79 -9.12
C SER A 117 14.50 -8.64 -7.97
N MET A 118 14.79 -9.72 -7.25
CA MET A 118 15.78 -9.73 -6.17
C MET A 118 17.20 -9.51 -6.69
N GLU A 119 17.59 -10.16 -7.80
CA GLU A 119 18.86 -9.90 -8.50
C GLU A 119 18.98 -8.42 -8.91
N ARG A 120 17.90 -7.84 -9.48
CA ARG A 120 17.87 -6.42 -9.86
C ARG A 120 18.01 -5.52 -8.63
N ALA A 121 17.35 -5.83 -7.52
CA ALA A 121 17.45 -5.07 -6.29
C ALA A 121 18.88 -5.08 -5.72
N GLU A 122 19.57 -6.22 -5.76
CA GLU A 122 20.98 -6.31 -5.35
C GLU A 122 21.89 -5.46 -6.22
N VAL A 123 21.72 -5.52 -7.55
CA VAL A 123 22.47 -4.68 -8.49
C VAL A 123 22.21 -3.19 -8.24
N VAL A 124 20.95 -2.80 -8.01
CA VAL A 124 20.60 -1.40 -7.69
C VAL A 124 21.26 -0.95 -6.39
N ARG A 125 21.24 -1.75 -5.33
CA ARG A 125 21.98 -1.42 -4.10
C ARG A 125 23.48 -1.25 -4.35
N GLY A 126 24.08 -2.13 -5.17
CA GLY A 126 25.48 -2.02 -5.57
C GLY A 126 25.77 -0.74 -6.35
N ILE A 127 24.88 -0.35 -7.27
CA ILE A 127 24.96 0.92 -8.01
C ILE A 127 24.86 2.10 -7.05
N ASP A 128 23.95 2.08 -6.08
CA ASP A 128 23.80 3.16 -5.11
C ASP A 128 25.01 3.29 -4.19
N GLU A 129 25.64 2.18 -3.80
CA GLU A 129 26.90 2.19 -3.07
C GLU A 129 28.03 2.78 -3.91
N LEU A 130 28.19 2.35 -5.17
CA LEU A 130 29.16 2.93 -6.09
C LEU A 130 28.90 4.42 -6.36
N ARG A 131 27.63 4.84 -6.42
CA ARG A 131 27.26 6.25 -6.53
C ARG A 131 27.64 7.03 -5.27
N ARG A 132 27.41 6.49 -4.07
CA ARG A 132 27.87 7.11 -2.81
C ARG A 132 29.40 7.24 -2.79
N GLN A 133 30.12 6.19 -3.15
CA GLN A 133 31.58 6.20 -3.23
C GLN A 133 32.10 7.21 -4.25
N ARG A 134 31.50 7.23 -5.45
CA ARG A 134 31.78 8.23 -6.48
C ARG A 134 31.51 9.63 -5.95
N ASP A 135 30.40 9.90 -5.28
CA ASP A 135 30.08 11.25 -4.78
C ASP A 135 31.08 11.69 -3.70
N VAL A 136 31.56 10.76 -2.86
CA VAL A 136 32.65 11.02 -1.92
C VAL A 136 33.96 11.33 -2.64
N LEU A 137 34.32 10.55 -3.67
CA LEU A 137 35.51 10.77 -4.47
C LEU A 137 35.43 12.04 -5.31
N GLN A 138 34.27 12.34 -5.88
CA GLN A 138 33.97 13.56 -6.64
C GLN A 138 34.14 14.78 -5.75
N ARG A 139 33.58 14.75 -4.53
CA ARG A 139 33.79 15.81 -3.52
C ARG A 139 35.26 15.92 -3.11
N ARG A 140 36.01 14.81 -3.04
CA ARG A 140 37.47 14.84 -2.80
C ARG A 140 38.23 15.44 -3.99
N ILE A 141 37.85 15.12 -5.22
CA ILE A 141 38.47 15.65 -6.45
C ILE A 141 38.15 17.13 -6.60
N GLU A 142 36.90 17.55 -6.37
CA GLU A 142 36.51 18.96 -6.33
C GLU A 142 37.26 19.68 -5.22
N PHE A 143 37.37 19.10 -4.02
CA PHE A 143 38.20 19.66 -2.95
C PHE A 143 39.67 19.78 -3.35
N CYS A 144 40.25 18.80 -4.06
CA CYS A 144 41.63 18.88 -4.55
C CYS A 144 41.78 19.90 -5.69
N LYS A 145 40.84 19.99 -6.63
CA LYS A 145 40.84 20.98 -7.71
C LYS A 145 40.66 22.40 -7.18
N GLU A 146 39.81 22.58 -6.17
CA GLU A 146 39.60 23.84 -5.47
C GLU A 146 40.83 24.18 -4.61
N LYS A 147 41.46 23.19 -3.95
CA LYS A 147 42.75 23.33 -3.27
C LYS A 147 43.90 23.66 -4.22
N ASP A 148 43.94 23.12 -5.44
CA ASP A 148 44.99 23.40 -6.43
C ASP A 148 44.76 24.74 -7.13
N ALA A 149 43.50 25.12 -7.38
CA ALA A 149 43.12 26.45 -7.85
C ALA A 149 43.40 27.55 -6.80
N ILE A 150 43.20 27.26 -5.52
CA ILE A 150 43.51 28.16 -4.40
C ILE A 150 45.02 28.12 -4.06
N GLY A 151 45.66 26.95 -4.17
CA GLY A 151 47.09 26.76 -3.92
C GLY A 151 47.98 27.50 -4.93
N GLY A 152 47.50 27.69 -6.16
CA GLY A 152 48.14 28.58 -7.14
C GLY A 152 48.09 30.07 -6.78
N VAL A 153 47.13 30.49 -5.94
CA VAL A 153 46.95 31.88 -5.50
C VAL A 153 47.54 32.12 -4.09
N MET A 154 47.68 31.09 -3.25
CA MET A 154 48.13 31.16 -1.85
C MET A 154 49.63 30.88 -1.60
N MET A 155 50.49 30.81 -2.63
CA MET A 155 51.96 30.72 -2.43
C MET A 155 52.61 32.05 -2.01
N LYS A 156 51.82 33.08 -1.65
CA LYS A 156 52.31 34.29 -1.00
C LYS A 156 51.60 34.41 0.36
N PHE A 157 52.40 34.54 1.41
CA PHE A 157 52.06 34.61 2.85
C PHE A 157 52.11 33.25 3.57
N GLY A 158 53.07 33.18 4.50
CA GLY A 158 53.65 31.96 5.03
C GLY A 158 52.95 31.33 6.23
N ASP A 159 53.58 30.24 6.68
CA ASP A 159 53.18 29.31 7.74
C ASP A 159 52.72 29.98 9.04
N ASN A 160 51.45 29.74 9.42
CA ASN A 160 51.02 29.10 10.68
C ASN A 160 49.48 29.20 10.85
N LEU A 161 48.85 28.10 11.28
CA LEU A 161 47.40 27.85 11.47
C LEU A 161 46.56 27.56 10.20
N ARG A 162 46.74 26.37 9.62
CA ARG A 162 45.78 25.84 8.63
C ARG A 162 44.54 25.24 9.32
N PHE A 163 43.46 26.01 9.41
CA PHE A 163 42.12 25.44 9.60
C PHE A 163 41.69 24.72 8.31
N SER A 164 41.20 23.48 8.42
CA SER A 164 40.78 22.67 7.25
C SER A 164 39.50 23.19 6.55
N TYR A 165 38.90 24.28 7.06
CA TYR A 165 37.66 24.87 6.57
C TYR A 165 37.91 26.27 6.06
N ARG A 166 37.06 26.69 5.12
CA ARG A 166 37.13 28.00 4.49
C ARG A 166 36.87 29.11 5.52
N GLU A 167 37.81 30.04 5.60
CA GLU A 167 37.59 31.33 6.23
C GLU A 167 36.95 32.28 5.21
N TYR A 168 35.82 32.87 5.58
CA TYR A 168 35.10 33.86 4.77
C TYR A 168 35.50 35.26 5.22
N SER A 169 35.51 36.20 4.29
CA SER A 169 35.76 37.60 4.62
C SER A 169 34.59 38.19 5.41
N GLY A 170 34.84 39.23 6.20
CA GLY A 170 33.77 39.95 6.87
C GLY A 170 32.77 40.58 5.89
N GLU A 171 33.22 40.93 4.69
CA GLU A 171 32.37 41.42 3.60
C GLU A 171 31.43 40.33 3.10
N ASP A 172 31.93 39.11 2.88
CA ASP A 172 31.09 37.97 2.49
C ASP A 172 29.97 37.71 3.50
N VAL A 173 30.30 37.78 4.80
CA VAL A 173 29.33 37.58 5.88
C VAL A 173 28.29 38.69 5.91
N ARG A 174 28.72 39.96 5.83
CA ARG A 174 27.81 41.12 5.80
C ARG A 174 26.89 41.10 4.58
N SER A 175 27.44 40.83 3.39
CA SER A 175 26.64 40.71 2.17
C SER A 175 25.68 39.52 2.23
N ALA A 176 26.09 38.39 2.82
CA ALA A 176 25.21 37.23 2.96
C ALA A 176 24.03 37.45 3.89
N THR A 177 24.18 38.32 4.90
CA THR A 177 23.17 38.60 5.94
C THR A 177 22.44 39.93 5.76
N ASP A 178 22.65 40.63 4.64
CA ASP A 178 22.12 41.98 4.41
C ASP A 178 22.45 42.92 5.57
N ASP A 179 23.74 42.98 5.91
CA ASP A 179 24.30 43.72 7.05
C ASP A 179 23.63 43.39 8.39
N PHE A 180 23.41 42.09 8.62
CA PHE A 180 22.75 41.56 9.82
C PHE A 180 21.30 42.09 10.02
N SER A 181 20.59 42.27 8.90
CA SER A 181 19.19 42.69 8.88
C SER A 181 18.30 41.84 9.79
N GLY A 182 17.41 42.50 10.53
CA GLY A 182 16.43 41.85 11.41
C GLY A 182 15.50 40.89 10.67
N GLY A 183 15.23 41.12 9.38
CA GLY A 183 14.38 40.25 8.57
C GLY A 183 15.01 38.88 8.24
N LEU A 184 16.33 38.76 8.40
CA LEU A 184 17.07 37.51 8.21
C LEU A 184 17.43 36.83 9.54
N ARG A 185 17.02 37.40 10.68
CA ARG A 185 17.30 36.83 12.00
C ARG A 185 16.44 35.59 12.23
N LEU A 186 17.10 34.45 12.47
CA LEU A 186 16.46 33.19 12.81
C LEU A 186 16.27 33.02 14.31
N LYS A 187 17.29 33.40 15.08
CA LYS A 187 17.29 33.24 16.55
C LYS A 187 18.18 34.29 17.21
N SER A 188 17.69 34.84 18.31
CA SER A 188 18.54 35.51 19.30
C SER A 188 18.75 34.51 20.44
N GLY A 189 20.00 34.11 20.68
CA GLY A 189 20.34 33.15 21.73
C GLY A 189 20.69 33.84 23.05
N ASP A 190 20.39 33.18 24.16
CA ASP A 190 20.82 33.59 25.50
C ASP A 190 22.34 33.46 25.70
N ASP A 191 23.06 32.83 24.76
CA ASP A 191 24.50 32.60 24.77
C ASP A 191 25.29 33.71 24.05
N TRP A 192 24.79 34.96 24.10
CA TRP A 192 25.41 36.14 23.47
C TRP A 192 25.70 35.94 21.98
N SER A 193 24.86 35.14 21.32
CA SER A 193 24.98 34.83 19.90
C SER A 193 23.67 35.05 19.17
N THR A 194 23.76 35.46 17.91
CA THR A 194 22.60 35.66 17.05
C THR A 194 22.79 34.85 15.78
N VAL A 195 21.75 34.13 15.37
CA VAL A 195 21.79 33.31 14.16
C VAL A 195 20.98 34.00 13.07
N TYR A 196 21.62 34.22 11.93
CA TYR A 196 21.04 34.80 10.73
C TYR A 196 20.95 33.76 9.62
N ARG A 197 19.89 33.83 8.82
CA ARG A 197 19.82 33.17 7.51
C ARG A 197 20.60 34.02 6.53
N GLY A 198 21.43 33.40 5.71
CA GLY A 198 22.14 34.12 4.65
C GLY A 198 22.41 33.27 3.44
N ARG A 199 22.81 33.93 2.35
CA ARG A 199 23.26 33.26 1.13
C ARG A 199 24.75 33.51 0.96
N ILE A 200 25.58 32.51 1.23
CA ILE A 200 27.03 32.59 1.15
C ILE A 200 27.55 31.63 0.07
N SER A 201 28.39 32.11 -0.85
CA SER A 201 28.86 31.34 -2.02
C SER A 201 27.72 30.63 -2.78
N GLN A 202 26.61 31.35 -3.03
CA GLN A 202 25.38 30.85 -3.68
C GLN A 202 24.64 29.70 -2.94
N LYS A 203 24.99 29.41 -1.68
CA LYS A 203 24.32 28.42 -0.83
C LYS A 203 23.62 29.09 0.34
N THR A 204 22.44 28.59 0.70
CA THR A 204 21.74 29.02 1.91
C THR A 204 22.45 28.44 3.13
N ALA A 205 22.78 29.31 4.09
CA ALA A 205 23.52 28.95 5.31
C ALA A 205 22.91 29.62 6.55
N ALA A 206 23.23 29.07 7.72
CA ALA A 206 22.95 29.66 9.01
C ALA A 206 24.24 30.27 9.59
N LEU A 207 24.26 31.59 9.78
CA LEU A 207 25.43 32.35 10.24
C LEU A 207 25.24 32.68 11.71
N LYS A 208 25.99 32.00 12.58
CA LYS A 208 26.00 32.23 14.02
C LYS A 208 27.05 33.27 14.37
N LEU A 209 26.59 34.50 14.61
CA LEU A 209 27.39 35.66 15.00
C LEU A 209 27.55 35.70 16.53
N PHE A 210 28.76 35.99 17.01
CA PHE A 210 29.06 36.15 18.43
C PHE A 210 29.25 37.64 18.77
N SER A 211 28.63 38.13 19.84
CA SER A 211 28.68 39.55 20.24
C SER A 211 30.09 40.01 20.65
N ALA A 212 30.40 41.29 20.37
CA ALA A 212 31.69 41.94 20.64
C ALA A 212 31.81 42.49 22.09
N GLU A 213 30.74 42.47 22.89
CA GLU A 213 30.71 43.12 24.21
C GLU A 213 31.65 42.48 25.27
N HIS A 214 32.27 41.33 24.98
CA HIS A 214 33.28 40.67 25.83
C HIS A 214 34.47 40.11 25.03
N GLU A 215 35.21 41.00 24.36
CA GLU A 215 36.32 40.65 23.45
C GLU A 215 37.51 39.95 24.11
N SER A 216 37.89 40.28 25.35
CA SER A 216 39.18 39.86 25.93
C SER A 216 39.24 38.39 26.36
N SER A 217 38.12 37.76 26.73
CA SER A 217 38.07 36.35 27.16
C SER A 217 37.66 35.37 26.05
N ASN A 218 36.98 35.86 25.00
CA ASN A 218 36.30 35.01 24.01
C ASN A 218 37.13 34.68 22.74
N HIS A 219 38.26 35.34 22.48
CA HIS A 219 39.05 35.06 21.25
C HIS A 219 39.58 33.63 21.22
N HIS A 220 40.21 33.18 22.31
CA HIS A 220 40.74 31.82 22.39
C HIS A 220 39.62 30.77 22.34
N ASP A 221 38.47 31.07 22.97
CA ASP A 221 37.31 30.17 23.01
C ASP A 221 36.65 30.01 21.63
N PHE A 222 36.56 31.08 20.84
CA PHE A 222 36.03 31.03 19.47
C PHE A 222 36.89 30.15 18.56
N PHE A 223 38.20 30.38 18.50
CA PHE A 223 39.09 29.59 17.63
C PHE A 223 39.23 28.14 18.13
N SER A 224 39.16 27.91 19.44
CA SER A 224 39.10 26.56 20.01
C SER A 224 37.82 25.83 19.58
N GLN A 225 36.67 26.52 19.59
CA GLN A 225 35.40 26.00 19.09
C GLN A 225 35.47 25.70 17.58
N VAL A 226 36.00 26.62 16.77
CA VAL A 226 36.20 26.43 15.32
C VAL A 226 37.07 25.20 15.04
N LYS A 227 38.20 25.07 15.76
CA LYS A 227 39.09 23.92 15.65
C LYS A 227 38.40 22.61 16.04
N PHE A 228 37.63 22.63 17.12
CA PHE A 228 36.86 21.48 17.58
C PHE A 228 35.81 21.04 16.54
N LEU A 229 34.95 21.95 16.10
CA LEU A 229 33.90 21.68 15.11
C LEU A 229 34.47 21.24 13.76
N SER A 230 35.65 21.75 13.39
CA SER A 230 36.33 21.34 12.15
C SER A 230 36.58 19.82 12.10
N ASN A 231 36.87 19.19 13.25
CA ASN A 231 37.24 17.78 13.31
C ASN A 231 36.04 16.84 13.51
N ILE A 232 34.81 17.37 13.52
CA ILE A 232 33.59 16.62 13.84
C ILE A 232 32.65 16.64 12.64
N ARG A 233 32.33 15.46 12.10
CA ARG A 233 31.36 15.28 11.02
C ARG A 233 30.58 14.00 11.19
N HIS A 234 29.25 14.12 11.12
CA HIS A 234 28.33 12.99 11.20
C HIS A 234 27.02 13.36 10.47
N PRO A 235 26.32 12.43 9.80
CA PRO A 235 25.09 12.73 9.06
C PRO A 235 23.99 13.40 9.90
N HIS A 236 23.95 13.11 11.20
CA HIS A 236 22.96 13.63 12.16
C HIS A 236 23.54 14.73 13.08
N LEU A 237 24.65 15.37 12.69
CA LEU A 237 25.17 16.59 13.34
C LEU A 237 25.16 17.73 12.33
N VAL A 238 24.78 18.93 12.78
CA VAL A 238 24.78 20.12 11.90
C VAL A 238 26.22 20.44 11.50
N ALA A 239 26.51 20.38 10.20
CA ALA A 239 27.85 20.56 9.67
C ALA A 239 28.24 22.04 9.60
N MET A 240 29.45 22.33 10.09
CA MET A 240 30.11 23.60 9.84
C MET A 240 30.54 23.69 8.37
N MET A 241 30.24 24.80 7.71
CA MET A 241 30.67 25.11 6.35
C MET A 241 31.93 25.97 6.32
N GLY A 242 32.13 26.81 7.34
CA GLY A 242 33.30 27.67 7.49
C GLY A 242 33.12 28.66 8.64
N PHE A 243 34.04 29.60 8.76
CA PHE A 243 34.01 30.63 9.80
C PHE A 243 34.45 31.97 9.23
N CYS A 244 34.24 33.03 10.01
CA CYS A 244 34.83 34.35 9.80
C CYS A 244 35.42 34.79 11.13
N SER A 245 36.66 35.29 11.11
CA SER A 245 37.31 35.80 12.31
C SER A 245 36.76 37.17 12.71
N GLU A 246 36.43 38.00 11.72
CA GLU A 246 35.98 39.38 11.90
C GLU A 246 34.88 39.76 10.89
N PRO A 247 33.59 39.74 11.30
CA PRO A 247 33.13 39.48 12.66
C PRO A 247 33.17 37.99 13.01
N LYS A 248 33.37 37.68 14.31
CA LYS A 248 33.39 36.30 14.82
C LYS A 248 32.09 35.58 14.48
N CYS A 249 32.15 34.73 13.47
CA CYS A 249 30.98 34.06 12.93
C CYS A 249 31.32 32.61 12.56
N ILE A 250 30.43 31.67 12.89
CA ILE A 250 30.50 30.30 12.39
C ILE A 250 29.33 30.08 11.43
N ILE A 251 29.66 29.63 10.23
CA ILE A 251 28.70 29.35 9.16
C ILE A 251 28.38 27.86 9.18
N TYR A 252 27.10 27.53 9.30
CA TYR A 252 26.57 26.16 9.28
C TYR A 252 25.69 25.92 8.06
N GLU A 253 25.48 24.64 7.73
CA GLU A 253 24.40 24.25 6.83
C GLU A 253 23.04 24.75 7.34
N TYR A 254 22.17 25.14 6.41
CA TYR A 254 20.85 25.65 6.76
C TYR A 254 19.82 24.53 6.88
N MET A 255 19.14 24.50 8.04
CA MET A 255 18.10 23.53 8.39
C MET A 255 16.74 24.16 8.12
N HIS A 256 16.04 23.68 7.10
CA HIS A 256 14.93 24.39 6.46
C HIS A 256 13.63 24.33 7.24
N GLU A 257 13.40 23.22 7.93
CA GLU A 257 12.17 22.98 8.69
C GLU A 257 12.33 23.47 10.15
N GLY A 258 13.42 24.16 10.46
CA GLY A 258 13.64 24.75 11.79
C GLY A 258 13.90 23.71 12.87
N SER A 259 13.43 23.97 14.08
CA SER A 259 13.69 23.11 15.24
C SER A 259 12.60 22.08 15.46
N LEU A 260 12.96 20.93 16.05
CA LEU A 260 12.00 19.90 16.42
C LEU A 260 10.94 20.43 17.42
N ARG A 261 11.33 21.39 18.27
CA ARG A 261 10.39 22.09 19.16
C ARG A 261 9.24 22.72 18.39
N ASP A 262 9.54 23.44 17.31
CA ASP A 262 8.53 24.16 16.54
C ASP A 262 7.62 23.17 15.78
N ASN A 263 8.19 22.04 15.34
CA ASN A 263 7.48 20.98 14.62
C ASN A 263 6.64 20.06 15.53
N LEU A 264 6.93 20.00 16.84
CA LEU A 264 6.19 19.17 17.80
C LEU A 264 5.23 19.98 18.68
N LEU A 265 5.60 21.18 19.12
CA LEU A 265 4.89 21.94 20.15
C LEU A 265 4.08 23.13 19.61
N GLY A 266 4.02 23.31 18.28
CA GLY A 266 3.09 24.23 17.63
C GLY A 266 3.36 25.73 17.84
N CYS A 267 4.56 26.14 18.28
CA CYS A 267 4.90 27.56 18.46
C CYS A 267 5.27 28.23 17.12
N SER A 268 4.34 28.33 16.16
CA SER A 268 4.58 29.20 14.99
C SER A 268 4.23 30.65 15.30
N HIS A 269 5.23 31.44 15.67
CA HIS A 269 5.19 32.91 15.57
C HIS A 269 5.68 33.42 14.21
N THR A 270 6.02 32.54 13.27
CA THR A 270 6.47 32.92 11.93
C THR A 270 5.47 32.41 10.90
N SER A 271 4.41 33.19 10.74
CA SER A 271 3.46 33.11 9.64
C SER A 271 4.17 33.40 8.31
N HIS A 272 4.72 32.37 7.69
CA HIS A 272 4.95 32.36 6.26
C HIS A 272 3.71 31.76 5.56
N PRO A 273 2.98 32.56 4.76
CA PRO A 273 1.83 32.08 4.02
C PRO A 273 2.32 31.11 2.95
N GLY A 274 2.11 29.81 3.17
CA GLY A 274 2.53 28.73 2.26
C GLY A 274 3.21 27.53 2.95
N SER A 275 3.63 27.65 4.21
CA SER A 275 4.09 26.50 5.00
C SER A 275 2.88 25.82 5.63
N GLY A 276 2.20 24.97 4.87
CA GLY A 276 1.21 24.05 5.42
C GLY A 276 1.83 23.32 6.62
N ASN A 277 1.09 23.26 7.72
CA ASN A 277 1.52 22.68 8.99
C ASN A 277 1.85 21.19 8.78
N ARG A 278 3.09 20.87 8.37
CA ARG A 278 3.54 19.50 8.15
C ARG A 278 3.86 18.88 9.51
N THR A 279 2.84 18.31 10.14
CA THR A 279 3.02 17.60 11.40
C THR A 279 3.82 16.31 11.18
N LEU A 280 4.84 16.10 12.02
CA LEU A 280 5.60 14.84 12.09
C LEU A 280 4.67 13.67 12.42
N LYS A 281 4.57 12.70 11.50
CA LYS A 281 3.83 11.44 11.73
C LYS A 281 4.60 10.51 12.65
N TRP A 282 3.92 9.53 13.25
CA TRP A 282 4.53 8.60 14.21
C TRP A 282 5.81 7.95 13.67
N PHE A 283 5.82 7.51 12.41
CA PHE A 283 6.98 6.83 11.82
C PHE A 283 8.18 7.78 11.64
N ASP A 284 7.94 9.05 11.29
CA ASP A 284 9.00 10.07 11.21
C ASP A 284 9.57 10.35 12.60
N ARG A 285 8.74 10.35 13.64
CA ARG A 285 9.18 10.57 15.02
C ARG A 285 10.11 9.46 15.51
N ILE A 286 9.86 8.20 15.12
CA ILE A 286 10.78 7.08 15.40
C ILE A 286 12.11 7.27 14.67
N ARG A 287 12.07 7.70 13.40
CA ARG A 287 13.29 8.01 12.64
C ARG A 287 14.09 9.15 13.29
N VAL A 288 13.42 10.22 13.71
CA VAL A 288 14.04 11.34 14.44
C VAL A 288 14.71 10.87 15.73
N ALA A 289 14.04 10.03 16.52
CA ALA A 289 14.62 9.43 17.72
C ALA A 289 15.92 8.66 17.42
N TYR A 290 15.91 7.81 16.40
CA TYR A 290 17.09 7.08 15.95
C TYR A 290 18.22 8.02 15.50
N GLN A 291 17.90 9.06 14.73
CA GLN A 291 18.89 10.01 14.21
C GLN A 291 19.57 10.81 15.32
N ILE A 292 18.80 11.25 16.34
CA ILE A 292 19.33 11.89 17.54
C ILE A 292 20.28 10.93 18.27
N CYS A 293 19.84 9.70 18.53
CA CYS A 293 20.63 8.71 19.24
C CYS A 293 21.92 8.34 18.47
N SER A 294 21.84 8.26 17.14
CA SER A 294 22.98 8.01 16.25
C SER A 294 24.05 9.09 16.39
N ALA A 295 23.64 10.36 16.46
CA ALA A 295 24.56 11.47 16.73
C ALA A 295 25.19 11.39 18.13
N LEU A 296 24.40 11.09 19.16
CA LEU A 296 24.90 10.95 20.54
C LEU A 296 25.90 9.80 20.67
N ALA A 297 25.58 8.62 20.11
CA ALA A 297 26.47 7.47 20.12
C ALA A 297 27.81 7.80 19.43
N PHE A 298 27.77 8.53 18.31
CA PHE A 298 28.99 9.02 17.66
C PHE A 298 29.81 9.92 18.59
N LEU A 299 29.19 10.93 19.21
CA LEU A 299 29.87 11.85 20.14
C LEU A 299 30.45 11.11 21.35
N HIS A 300 29.69 10.18 21.94
CA HIS A 300 30.10 9.40 23.10
C HIS A 300 31.21 8.38 22.78
N SER A 301 31.26 7.90 21.54
CA SER A 301 32.30 6.97 21.07
C SER A 301 33.64 7.63 20.71
N ALA A 302 33.70 8.96 20.70
CA ALA A 302 34.89 9.71 20.33
C ALA A 302 36.09 9.35 21.22
N LYS A 303 37.28 9.19 20.61
CA LYS A 303 38.54 8.87 21.29
C LYS A 303 39.56 9.98 21.04
N PRO A 304 40.45 10.31 22.00
CA PRO A 304 40.64 9.64 23.29
C PRO A 304 39.58 9.98 24.35
N ASN A 305 38.87 11.10 24.20
CA ASN A 305 37.87 11.56 25.17
C ASN A 305 36.48 11.59 24.53
N PRO A 306 35.47 10.96 25.14
CA PRO A 306 34.06 11.11 24.77
C PRO A 306 33.62 12.56 24.77
N ILE A 307 32.73 12.93 23.85
CA ILE A 307 32.16 14.26 23.76
C ILE A 307 30.74 14.23 24.34
N VAL A 308 30.50 14.98 25.41
CA VAL A 308 29.16 15.19 25.97
C VAL A 308 28.49 16.37 25.25
N HIS A 309 27.24 16.21 24.82
CA HIS A 309 26.47 17.31 24.22
C HIS A 309 26.10 18.34 25.31
N GLY A 310 25.62 17.89 26.46
CA GLY A 310 25.47 18.67 27.71
C GLY A 310 24.33 19.69 27.73
N LYS A 311 23.71 19.97 26.58
CA LYS A 311 22.53 20.82 26.43
C LYS A 311 21.48 20.22 25.50
N LEU A 312 21.31 18.90 25.50
CA LEU A 312 20.39 18.24 24.57
C LEU A 312 18.93 18.61 24.91
N THR A 313 18.22 19.20 23.95
CA THR A 313 16.79 19.59 24.08
C THR A 313 16.13 19.54 22.70
N VAL A 314 14.79 19.53 22.64
CA VAL A 314 14.03 19.62 21.38
C VAL A 314 14.33 20.90 20.56
N SER A 315 14.85 21.96 21.17
CA SER A 315 15.30 23.18 20.46
C SER A 315 16.66 23.02 19.78
N ASN A 316 17.45 22.03 20.19
CA ASN A 316 18.78 21.75 19.68
C ASN A 316 18.80 20.59 18.67
N VAL A 317 17.61 20.11 18.29
CA VAL A 317 17.41 19.20 17.16
C VAL A 317 16.81 20.02 16.02
N LEU A 318 17.50 20.06 14.87
CA LEU A 318 17.04 20.78 13.69
C LEU A 318 16.69 19.82 12.56
N LEU A 319 15.75 20.20 11.70
CA LEU A 319 15.24 19.37 10.61
C LEU A 319 15.58 19.99 9.24
N ASP A 320 16.08 19.17 8.31
CA ASP A 320 16.32 19.58 6.92
C ASP A 320 15.06 19.41 6.05
N ARG A 321 15.14 19.76 4.76
CA ARG A 321 14.01 19.66 3.81
C ARG A 321 13.45 18.25 3.65
N ASN A 322 14.22 17.23 4.04
CA ASN A 322 13.88 15.82 3.93
C ASN A 322 13.47 15.24 5.30
N MET A 323 13.19 16.10 6.30
CA MET A 323 12.86 15.71 7.66
C MET A 323 13.97 14.92 8.39
N VAL A 324 15.22 15.07 7.95
CA VAL A 324 16.37 14.47 8.63
C VAL A 324 16.77 15.34 9.82
N ALA A 325 16.77 14.75 11.01
CA ALA A 325 17.16 15.40 12.25
C ALA A 325 18.69 15.48 12.40
N LYS A 326 19.17 16.65 12.81
CA LYS A 326 20.57 16.91 13.12
C LYS A 326 20.72 17.68 14.43
N LEU A 327 21.66 17.26 15.27
CA LEU A 327 21.96 17.96 16.53
C LEU A 327 22.85 19.18 16.32
N THR A 328 22.58 20.23 17.09
CA THR A 328 23.35 21.47 17.13
C THR A 328 23.62 21.91 18.58
N GLY A 329 24.59 22.79 18.77
CA GLY A 329 24.85 23.42 20.06
C GLY A 329 25.81 22.64 20.98
N PHE A 330 26.40 21.54 20.50
CA PHE A 330 27.47 20.85 21.21
C PHE A 330 28.76 21.69 21.24
N ARG A 331 29.45 21.66 22.37
CA ARG A 331 30.69 22.42 22.64
C ARG A 331 31.73 21.51 23.31
N PRO A 332 33.03 21.87 23.24
CA PRO A 332 34.03 21.26 24.10
C PRO A 332 33.60 21.50 25.55
N SER A 333 33.19 20.44 26.24
CA SER A 333 32.81 20.48 27.65
C SER A 333 33.90 19.81 28.46
N THR A 334 34.16 20.33 29.66
CA THR A 334 35.00 19.67 30.67
C THR A 334 34.21 18.62 31.47
N SER A 335 32.87 18.62 31.36
CA SER A 335 32.00 17.64 31.99
C SER A 335 31.92 16.36 31.15
N ILE A 336 32.08 15.21 31.82
CA ILE A 336 32.07 13.86 31.22
C ILE A 336 30.78 13.10 31.59
N ASP A 337 29.74 13.77 32.10
CA ASP A 337 28.50 13.09 32.44
C ASP A 337 27.66 12.74 31.19
N LEU A 338 28.09 11.70 30.46
CA LEU A 338 27.41 11.15 29.29
C LEU A 338 25.95 10.75 29.61
N ARG A 339 25.67 10.42 30.87
CA ARG A 339 24.32 10.05 31.34
C ARG A 339 23.34 11.22 31.28
N SER A 340 23.82 12.45 31.38
CA SER A 340 22.97 13.64 31.21
C SER A 340 22.35 13.69 29.81
N ASP A 341 23.11 13.36 28.77
CA ASP A 341 22.61 13.28 27.40
C ASP A 341 21.60 12.15 27.22
N ILE A 342 21.82 11.00 27.88
CA ILE A 342 20.88 9.87 27.83
C ILE A 342 19.57 10.21 28.52
N ARG A 343 19.61 10.85 29.70
CA ARG A 343 18.40 11.32 30.38
C ARG A 343 17.64 12.33 29.51
N ALA A 344 18.37 13.27 28.89
CA ALA A 344 17.77 14.24 27.97
C ALA A 344 17.17 13.57 26.72
N LEU A 345 17.79 12.51 26.19
CA LEU A 345 17.22 11.70 25.13
C LEU A 345 15.90 11.05 25.59
N GLY A 346 15.84 10.49 26.80
CA GLY A 346 14.62 9.95 27.38
C GLY A 346 13.47 10.96 27.43
N VAL A 347 13.77 12.20 27.85
CA VAL A 347 12.81 13.31 27.80
C VAL A 347 12.34 13.59 26.37
N ILE A 348 13.26 13.67 25.40
CA ILE A 348 12.89 13.90 23.98
C ILE A 348 12.02 12.77 23.43
N LEU A 349 12.27 11.51 23.80
CA LEU A 349 11.42 10.39 23.38
C LEU A 349 9.98 10.56 23.89
N LEU A 350 9.80 11.07 25.11
CA LEU A 350 8.47 11.40 25.63
C LEU A 350 7.83 12.58 24.88
N HIS A 351 8.59 13.63 24.56
CA HIS A 351 8.10 14.73 23.70
C HIS A 351 7.65 14.21 22.32
N LEU A 352 8.37 13.26 21.73
CA LEU A 352 8.03 12.65 20.45
C LEU A 352 6.74 11.82 20.54
N LEU A 353 6.55 11.04 21.61
CA LEU A 353 5.32 10.28 21.80
C LEU A 353 4.10 11.18 22.03
N SER A 354 4.26 12.23 22.84
CA SER A 354 3.11 12.96 23.37
C SER A 354 2.80 14.29 22.69
N GLY A 355 3.74 14.86 21.91
CA GLY A 355 3.58 16.21 21.34
C GLY A 355 3.44 17.32 22.40
N LYS A 356 3.84 17.04 23.65
CA LYS A 356 3.65 17.94 24.81
C LYS A 356 4.98 18.24 25.46
N ASN A 357 5.07 19.40 26.12
CA ASN A 357 6.29 19.80 26.80
C ASN A 357 6.44 19.11 28.17
N TRP A 358 7.30 18.10 28.25
CA TRP A 358 7.73 17.49 29.52
C TRP A 358 8.89 18.32 30.12
N GLY A 359 8.63 18.98 31.25
CA GLY A 359 9.68 19.69 32.02
C GLY A 359 10.60 18.72 32.79
N GLU A 360 11.63 19.24 33.46
CA GLU A 360 12.66 18.44 34.17
C GLU A 360 12.12 17.56 35.31
N SER A 361 10.86 17.75 35.75
CA SER A 361 10.23 16.97 36.82
C SER A 361 9.46 15.75 36.30
N VAL A 362 10.10 14.90 35.50
CA VAL A 362 9.51 13.64 34.97
C VAL A 362 9.57 12.49 35.98
N GLU A 363 10.55 12.51 36.90
CA GLU A 363 10.83 11.40 37.83
C GLU A 363 9.69 11.03 38.79
N SER A 364 8.77 11.97 39.09
CA SER A 364 7.71 11.74 40.08
C SER A 364 6.42 11.10 39.53
N ARG A 365 6.24 10.92 38.21
CA ARG A 365 4.90 10.67 37.64
C ARG A 365 4.68 9.42 36.78
N MET A 366 5.66 8.62 36.43
CA MET A 366 5.45 7.59 35.40
C MET A 366 5.69 6.16 35.91
N ARG A 367 4.61 5.57 36.45
CA ARG A 367 4.30 4.17 36.14
C ARG A 367 3.40 4.20 34.92
N LEU A 368 3.98 4.05 33.74
CA LEU A 368 3.22 3.97 32.50
C LEU A 368 2.52 2.62 32.46
N ASP A 369 1.22 2.61 32.79
CA ASP A 369 0.36 1.51 32.40
C ASP A 369 -0.11 1.71 30.96
N ARG A 370 -0.73 0.66 30.39
CA ARG A 370 -1.18 0.67 29.00
C ARG A 370 -2.22 1.77 28.72
N SER A 371 -3.01 2.15 29.73
CA SER A 371 -4.06 3.17 29.60
C SER A 371 -3.46 4.57 29.53
N ALA A 372 -2.53 4.89 30.44
CA ALA A 372 -1.84 6.17 30.48
C ALA A 372 -0.97 6.42 29.24
N LEU A 373 -0.43 5.36 28.63
CA LEU A 373 0.29 5.47 27.36
C LEU A 373 -0.63 5.95 26.23
N VAL A 374 -1.84 5.39 26.11
CA VAL A 374 -2.79 5.77 25.06
C VAL A 374 -3.24 7.22 25.23
N GLU A 375 -3.56 7.64 26.45
CA GLU A 375 -3.96 9.03 26.74
C GLU A 375 -2.83 10.06 26.51
N MET A 376 -1.58 9.61 26.58
CA MET A 376 -0.43 10.49 26.37
C MET A 376 -0.19 10.77 24.89
N LEU A 377 -0.51 9.84 24.00
CA LEU A 377 -0.12 9.88 22.60
C LEU A 377 -0.61 11.15 21.91
N ASP A 378 0.25 11.69 21.05
CA ASP A 378 -0.09 12.81 20.19
C ASP A 378 -1.01 12.36 19.06
N GLU A 379 -2.29 12.74 19.12
CA GLU A 379 -3.28 12.45 18.08
C GLU A 379 -2.85 13.00 16.71
N ILE A 380 -2.09 14.11 16.66
CA ILE A 380 -1.67 14.74 15.41
C ILE A 380 -0.60 13.90 14.69
N ALA A 381 0.09 13.01 15.41
CA ALA A 381 1.06 12.07 14.84
C ALA A 381 0.41 10.94 14.02
N GLY A 382 -0.93 10.80 14.09
CA GLY A 382 -1.67 9.68 13.52
C GLY A 382 -1.69 8.45 14.43
N PRO A 383 -2.22 7.31 13.96
CA PRO A 383 -2.45 6.14 14.80
C PRO A 383 -1.13 5.43 15.11
N TRP A 384 -0.64 5.63 16.33
CA TRP A 384 0.54 4.92 16.82
C TRP A 384 0.25 3.43 17.03
N PRO A 385 1.10 2.52 16.49
CA PRO A 385 1.02 1.10 16.83
C PRO A 385 1.37 0.88 18.30
N LEU A 386 0.43 0.35 19.09
CA LEU A 386 0.59 0.17 20.55
C LEU A 386 1.87 -0.58 20.94
N GLY A 387 2.26 -1.61 20.18
CA GLY A 387 3.50 -2.34 20.46
C GLY A 387 4.75 -1.47 20.32
N LEU A 388 4.80 -0.60 19.30
CA LEU A 388 5.91 0.35 19.16
C LEU A 388 5.87 1.43 20.23
N THR A 389 4.69 1.89 20.62
CA THR A 389 4.50 2.84 21.72
C THR A 389 5.05 2.30 23.03
N GLU A 390 4.71 1.06 23.40
CA GLU A 390 5.20 0.40 24.61
C GLU A 390 6.72 0.27 24.61
N GLU A 391 7.31 -0.11 23.48
CA GLU A 391 8.76 -0.25 23.35
C GLU A 391 9.49 1.11 23.45
N ILE A 392 9.04 2.14 22.74
CA ILE A 392 9.65 3.50 22.80
C ILE A 392 9.51 4.09 24.19
N ALA A 393 8.34 3.96 24.82
CA ALA A 393 8.12 4.43 26.17
C ALA A 393 9.01 3.66 27.18
N GLY A 394 9.18 2.35 27.00
CA GLY A 394 10.10 1.55 27.79
C GLY A 394 11.55 2.02 27.67
N ILE A 395 12.01 2.32 26.45
CA ILE A 395 13.35 2.90 26.21
C ILE A 395 13.45 4.27 26.89
N ALA A 396 12.44 5.13 26.75
CA ALA A 396 12.43 6.46 27.36
C ALA A 396 12.58 6.38 28.89
N MET A 397 11.85 5.49 29.54
CA MET A 397 11.93 5.31 31.00
C MET A 397 13.30 4.78 31.45
N ARG A 398 13.89 3.82 30.72
CA ARG A 398 15.24 3.33 31.04
C ARG A 398 16.33 4.37 30.79
N CYS A 399 16.14 5.24 29.79
CA CYS A 399 17.01 6.40 29.56
C CYS A 399 16.95 7.39 30.73
N LEU A 400 15.75 7.65 31.28
CA LEU A 400 15.56 8.52 32.43
C LEU A 400 16.24 7.96 33.70
N SER A 401 16.09 6.67 33.94
CA SER A 401 16.75 5.94 35.04
C SER A 401 18.27 5.76 34.85
N SER A 402 18.83 6.20 33.70
CA SER A 402 20.24 6.09 33.36
C SER A 402 20.76 4.63 33.33
N GLU A 403 19.91 3.67 32.99
CA GLU A 403 20.23 2.24 32.92
C GLU A 403 20.94 1.84 31.62
N LEU A 404 20.92 2.71 30.61
CA LEU A 404 21.42 2.45 29.26
C LEU A 404 22.52 3.44 28.84
N ASP A 405 23.40 3.00 27.95
CA ASP A 405 24.27 3.89 27.19
C ASP A 405 23.70 4.21 25.79
N ALA A 406 24.31 5.18 25.09
CA ALA A 406 23.86 5.58 23.76
C ALA A 406 23.91 4.43 22.74
N ALA A 407 24.82 3.47 22.88
CA ALA A 407 24.97 2.36 21.95
C ALA A 407 23.85 1.32 22.12
N ASN A 408 23.45 1.04 23.37
CA ASN A 408 22.32 0.17 23.67
C ASN A 408 21.02 0.78 23.12
N VAL A 409 20.77 2.06 23.42
CA VAL A 409 19.57 2.78 22.95
C VAL A 409 19.53 2.83 21.41
N LEU A 410 20.68 3.07 20.77
CA LEU A 410 20.75 3.12 19.31
C LEU A 410 20.33 1.80 18.66
N LYS A 411 20.80 0.67 19.21
CA LYS A 411 20.45 -0.65 18.70
C LYS A 411 18.95 -0.95 18.85
N GLU A 412 18.36 -0.59 19.98
CA GLU A 412 16.92 -0.79 20.21
C GLU A 412 16.08 0.10 19.29
N LEU A 413 16.46 1.37 19.11
CA LEU A 413 15.80 2.28 18.17
C LEU A 413 15.96 1.83 16.71
N GLU A 414 17.08 1.22 16.33
CA GLU A 414 17.28 0.67 14.99
C GLU A 414 16.27 -0.46 14.70
N GLU A 415 16.04 -1.35 15.66
CA GLU A 415 15.04 -2.41 15.54
C GLU A 415 13.62 -1.85 15.47
N LEU A 416 13.33 -0.77 16.21
CA LEU A 416 12.04 -0.07 16.11
C LEU A 416 11.82 0.60 14.76
N VAL A 417 12.86 1.20 14.17
CA VAL A 417 12.78 1.73 12.79
C VAL A 417 12.48 0.60 11.81
N LYS A 418 13.15 -0.57 11.93
CA LYS A 418 12.87 -1.73 11.06
C LYS A 418 11.44 -2.23 11.20
N LYS A 419 10.92 -2.35 12.43
CA LYS A 419 9.53 -2.73 12.69
C LYS A 419 8.54 -1.69 12.12
N GLY A 420 8.83 -0.41 12.30
CA GLY A 420 8.04 0.69 11.73
C GLY A 420 8.01 0.64 10.20
N ASP A 421 9.16 0.41 9.56
CA ASP A 421 9.29 0.29 8.10
C ASP A 421 8.53 -0.92 7.57
N ASP A 422 8.56 -2.05 8.26
CA ASP A 422 7.74 -3.22 7.92
C ASP A 422 6.24 -2.92 8.03
N ILE A 423 5.78 -2.29 9.12
CA ILE A 423 4.39 -1.85 9.27
C ILE A 423 3.98 -0.92 8.13
N VAL A 424 4.75 0.14 7.87
CA VAL A 424 4.47 1.08 6.77
C VAL A 424 4.49 0.38 5.42
N SER A 425 5.37 -0.60 5.19
CA SER A 425 5.41 -1.36 3.94
C SER A 425 4.20 -2.29 3.75
N ARG A 426 3.64 -2.84 4.85
CA ARG A 426 2.42 -3.67 4.85
C ARG A 426 1.17 -2.82 4.67
N PHE A 427 1.06 -1.71 5.39
CA PHE A 427 -0.05 -0.76 5.24
C PHE A 427 0.00 -0.02 3.90
N GLY A 428 1.18 0.32 3.39
CA GLY A 428 1.37 0.84 2.02
C GLY A 428 1.07 -0.20 0.92
N ARG A 429 0.96 -1.49 1.28
CA ARG A 429 0.42 -2.55 0.42
C ARG A 429 -1.11 -2.67 0.53
N GLN A 430 -1.67 -2.44 1.72
CA GLN A 430 -3.12 -2.45 1.97
C GLN A 430 -3.80 -1.22 1.33
N ASP A 431 -3.13 -0.07 1.31
CA ASP A 431 -3.58 1.19 0.68
C ASP A 431 -3.63 1.12 -0.86
N ARG A 432 -3.05 0.07 -1.47
CA ARG A 432 -3.15 -0.23 -2.90
C ARG A 432 -4.15 -1.33 -3.25
N VAL A 433 -4.70 -2.01 -2.26
CA VAL A 433 -5.63 -3.15 -2.46
C VAL A 433 -7.02 -2.83 -1.89
N MET A 434 -7.18 -1.77 -1.11
CA MET A 434 -8.44 -1.38 -0.45
C MET A 434 -8.80 0.11 -0.61
N SER A 435 -8.24 0.85 -1.56
CA SER A 435 -8.78 2.15 -1.99
C SER A 435 -9.83 1.93 -3.09
N GLY A 436 -10.89 1.21 -2.75
CA GLY A 436 -12.24 1.52 -3.22
C GLY A 436 -12.85 2.38 -2.11
N GLU A 437 -13.09 3.65 -2.44
CA GLU A 437 -13.27 4.80 -1.55
C GLU A 437 -14.46 4.71 -0.56
N SER A 438 -14.37 5.49 0.52
CA SER A 438 -15.47 6.35 0.96
C SER A 438 -14.96 7.42 1.94
N ASP A 439 -14.66 8.61 1.43
CA ASP A 439 -14.95 9.85 2.15
C ASP A 439 -16.39 10.21 1.74
N GLU A 440 -17.33 10.12 2.68
CA GLU A 440 -18.58 10.86 2.59
C GLU A 440 -18.28 12.30 3.06
N ASP A 441 -18.51 13.24 2.14
CA ASP A 441 -18.65 14.70 2.28
C ASP A 441 -17.63 15.52 1.47
N ASP A 442 -17.81 15.56 0.13
CA ASP A 442 -18.13 16.81 -0.57
C ASP A 442 -18.47 16.53 -2.05
N GLU A 443 -19.74 16.73 -2.41
CA GLU A 443 -20.20 16.78 -3.79
C GLU A 443 -19.52 17.95 -4.54
N SER A 444 -18.99 17.64 -5.73
CA SER A 444 -18.48 18.54 -6.78
C SER A 444 -16.97 18.85 -6.79
N SER A 445 -16.15 17.91 -7.29
CA SER A 445 -15.33 18.17 -8.48
C SER A 445 -14.81 16.87 -9.09
N SER A 446 -14.78 16.81 -10.41
CA SER A 446 -14.43 15.66 -11.24
C SER A 446 -12.97 15.21 -11.09
N ASP A 447 -12.72 14.05 -10.48
CA ASP A 447 -11.36 13.52 -10.37
C ASP A 447 -10.79 13.00 -11.70
N ILE A 448 -9.77 13.68 -12.18
CA ILE A 448 -8.98 13.35 -13.36
C ILE A 448 -7.78 12.51 -12.93
N PRO A 449 -7.60 11.27 -13.42
CA PRO A 449 -6.42 10.48 -13.11
C PRO A 449 -5.12 11.22 -13.42
N SER A 450 -4.21 11.29 -12.45
CA SER A 450 -3.01 12.14 -12.53
C SER A 450 -2.06 11.80 -13.68
N PHE A 451 -2.08 10.56 -14.18
CA PHE A 451 -1.31 10.14 -15.35
C PHE A 451 -1.92 10.58 -16.69
N PHE A 452 -3.14 11.15 -16.67
CA PHE A 452 -3.71 11.85 -17.83
C PHE A 452 -3.29 13.31 -17.90
N LEU A 453 -2.72 13.86 -16.83
CA LEU A 453 -2.32 15.26 -16.77
C LEU A 453 -0.90 15.45 -17.33
N CYS A 454 -0.73 16.48 -18.15
CA CYS A 454 0.58 16.90 -18.64
C CYS A 454 1.41 17.47 -17.48
N PRO A 455 2.65 17.02 -17.24
CA PRO A 455 3.46 17.55 -16.15
C PRO A 455 3.88 19.02 -16.28
N ILE A 456 3.85 19.57 -17.50
CA ILE A 456 4.19 20.98 -17.79
C ILE A 456 2.93 21.85 -17.63
N LEU A 457 1.83 21.49 -18.32
CA LEU A 457 0.60 22.30 -18.38
C LEU A 457 -0.34 22.07 -17.19
N ARG A 458 -0.22 20.91 -16.53
CA ARG A 458 -1.12 20.44 -15.47
C ARG A 458 -2.59 20.30 -15.90
N ASP A 459 -2.81 20.02 -17.18
CA ASP A 459 -4.12 19.78 -17.78
C ASP A 459 -4.14 18.41 -18.50
N VAL A 460 -5.33 17.87 -18.81
CA VAL A 460 -5.48 16.58 -19.49
C VAL A 460 -4.82 16.62 -20.86
N MET A 461 -3.88 15.71 -21.10
CA MET A 461 -3.18 15.58 -22.37
C MET A 461 -4.16 15.23 -23.51
N GLU A 462 -4.15 16.04 -24.56
CA GLU A 462 -4.88 15.77 -25.80
C GLU A 462 -3.99 15.01 -26.80
N ASN A 463 -2.70 15.37 -26.88
CA ASN A 463 -1.72 14.71 -27.73
C ASN A 463 -0.49 14.27 -26.88
N PRO A 464 -0.60 13.18 -26.10
CA PRO A 464 0.50 12.72 -25.26
C PRO A 464 1.68 12.18 -26.07
N TYR A 465 2.88 12.74 -25.84
CA TYR A 465 4.15 12.31 -26.46
C TYR A 465 5.19 12.00 -25.38
N VAL A 466 5.97 10.93 -25.61
CA VAL A 466 7.03 10.45 -24.73
C VAL A 466 8.36 11.11 -25.10
N ALA A 467 9.03 11.71 -24.11
CA ALA A 467 10.40 12.22 -24.26
C ALA A 467 11.45 11.16 -23.90
N ALA A 468 12.74 11.45 -24.09
CA ALA A 468 13.84 10.49 -23.86
C ALA A 468 13.91 9.95 -22.42
N ASP A 469 13.35 10.67 -21.46
CA ASP A 469 13.26 10.28 -20.06
C ASP A 469 12.12 9.30 -19.76
N GLY A 470 11.29 8.98 -20.75
CA GLY A 470 10.17 8.03 -20.63
C GLY A 470 8.88 8.64 -20.07
N PHE A 471 8.83 9.95 -19.79
CA PHE A 471 7.61 10.62 -19.35
C PHE A 471 6.77 11.10 -20.54
N SER A 472 5.45 11.10 -20.36
CA SER A 472 4.51 11.64 -21.35
C SER A 472 4.17 13.08 -21.05
N TYR A 473 4.17 13.91 -22.08
CA TYR A 473 3.87 15.34 -22.04
C TYR A 473 2.87 15.69 -23.12
N GLU A 474 2.17 16.80 -22.94
CA GLU A 474 1.47 17.43 -24.07
C GLU A 474 2.51 17.83 -25.10
N ARG A 475 2.23 17.51 -26.37
CA ARG A 475 3.20 17.65 -27.44
C ARG A 475 3.68 19.10 -27.56
N GLU A 476 2.74 20.03 -27.64
CA GLU A 476 3.01 21.45 -27.86
C GLU A 476 3.83 22.04 -26.71
N ALA A 477 3.54 21.63 -25.48
CA ALA A 477 4.25 22.10 -24.29
C ALA A 477 5.71 21.61 -24.23
N MET A 478 5.94 20.36 -24.65
CA MET A 478 7.30 19.80 -24.67
C MET A 478 8.13 20.32 -25.86
N GLU A 479 7.50 20.55 -27.01
CA GLU A 479 8.15 21.19 -28.17
C GLU A 479 8.58 22.63 -27.83
N GLU A 480 7.72 23.42 -27.15
CA GLU A 480 8.05 24.77 -26.70
C GLU A 480 9.19 24.76 -25.66
N TRP A 481 9.15 23.82 -24.71
CA TRP A 481 10.21 23.65 -23.72
C TRP A 481 11.58 23.41 -24.35
N LEU A 482 11.64 22.57 -25.39
CA LEU A 482 12.86 22.30 -26.14
C LEU A 482 13.28 23.50 -27.01
N GLN A 483 12.32 24.23 -27.58
CA GLN A 483 12.57 25.42 -28.41
C GLN A 483 13.13 26.61 -27.61
N MET A 484 12.83 26.70 -26.31
CA MET A 484 13.44 27.64 -25.37
C MET A 484 14.92 27.35 -25.05
N GLY A 485 15.52 26.34 -25.69
CA GLY A 485 16.93 25.96 -25.52
C GLY A 485 17.19 25.14 -24.26
N LYS A 486 16.16 24.59 -23.63
CA LYS A 486 16.30 23.68 -22.48
C LYS A 486 16.42 22.25 -23.00
N ASP A 487 17.56 21.61 -22.76
CA ASP A 487 17.81 20.20 -23.10
C ASP A 487 17.60 19.27 -21.89
N THR A 488 16.80 19.68 -20.92
CA THR A 488 16.52 18.94 -19.68
C THR A 488 15.07 18.50 -19.58
N SER A 489 14.84 17.38 -18.90
CA SER A 489 13.53 16.85 -18.52
C SER A 489 12.80 17.85 -17.61
N PRO A 490 11.58 18.29 -17.97
CA PRO A 490 10.76 19.12 -17.09
C PRO A 490 10.39 18.45 -15.75
N MET A 491 10.39 17.11 -15.71
CA MET A 491 10.00 16.34 -14.54
C MET A 491 11.16 16.06 -13.59
N THR A 492 12.34 15.78 -14.13
CA THR A 492 13.49 15.32 -13.33
C THR A 492 14.64 16.33 -13.30
N ASN A 493 14.58 17.36 -14.15
CA ASN A 493 15.63 18.35 -14.37
C ASN A 493 16.98 17.75 -14.80
N LEU A 494 16.97 16.50 -15.28
CA LEU A 494 18.12 15.81 -15.86
C LEU A 494 18.20 16.08 -17.36
N ARG A 495 19.40 16.05 -17.93
CA ARG A 495 19.60 16.23 -19.38
C ARG A 495 18.95 15.09 -20.16
N LEU A 496 18.23 15.40 -21.24
CA LEU A 496 17.62 14.41 -22.13
C LEU A 496 18.68 13.82 -23.05
N ASP A 497 18.64 12.49 -23.23
CA ASP A 497 19.57 11.79 -24.12
C ASP A 497 19.34 12.16 -25.59
N HIS A 498 18.09 12.47 -25.97
CA HIS A 498 17.71 13.02 -27.27
C HIS A 498 16.48 13.91 -27.16
N THR A 499 16.29 14.79 -28.14
CA THR A 499 15.13 15.71 -28.22
C THR A 499 13.96 15.16 -29.05
N THR A 500 14.09 13.95 -29.60
CA THR A 500 13.02 13.30 -30.37
C THR A 500 11.87 12.89 -29.45
N LEU A 501 10.65 13.32 -29.80
CA LEU A 501 9.40 12.96 -29.11
C LEU A 501 8.69 11.83 -29.86
N THR A 502 8.19 10.84 -29.12
CA THR A 502 7.47 9.69 -29.68
C THR A 502 5.99 9.70 -29.29
N PRO A 503 5.02 9.56 -30.20
CA PRO A 503 3.60 9.56 -29.84
C PRO A 503 3.24 8.42 -28.87
N ASN A 504 2.49 8.73 -27.80
CA ASN A 504 1.96 7.73 -26.86
C ASN A 504 0.51 7.37 -27.19
N GLN A 505 0.32 6.52 -28.21
CA GLN A 505 -1.02 6.16 -28.68
C GLN A 505 -1.85 5.43 -27.61
N THR A 506 -1.21 4.65 -26.74
CA THR A 506 -1.88 3.93 -25.64
C THR A 506 -2.47 4.89 -24.62
N LEU A 507 -1.71 5.90 -24.18
CA LEU A 507 -2.21 6.89 -23.23
C LEU A 507 -3.31 7.74 -23.85
N ARG A 508 -3.18 8.09 -25.13
CA ARG A 508 -4.22 8.81 -25.88
C ARG A 508 -5.55 8.04 -25.88
N SER A 509 -5.53 6.75 -26.21
CA SER A 509 -6.76 5.93 -26.22
C SER A 509 -7.39 5.78 -24.83
N LEU A 510 -6.59 5.70 -23.76
CA LEU A 510 -7.10 5.65 -22.38
C LEU A 510 -7.77 6.96 -21.96
N ILE A 511 -7.21 8.10 -22.36
CA ILE A 511 -7.79 9.42 -22.09
C ILE A 511 -9.12 9.59 -22.85
N GLU A 512 -9.18 9.16 -24.11
CA GLU A 512 -10.40 9.18 -24.92
C GLU A 512 -11.50 8.29 -24.32
N GLU A 513 -11.17 7.07 -23.88
CA GLU A 513 -12.12 6.16 -23.21
C GLU A 513 -12.65 6.76 -21.90
N TRP A 514 -11.78 7.41 -21.12
CA TRP A 514 -12.16 8.08 -19.88
C TRP A 514 -13.05 9.30 -20.12
N ARG A 515 -12.78 10.11 -21.16
CA ARG A 515 -13.64 11.24 -21.55
C ARG A 515 -15.03 10.75 -21.97
N ASN A 516 -15.10 9.63 -22.71
CA ASN A 516 -16.37 9.08 -23.18
C ASN A 516 -17.23 8.53 -22.02
N LYS A 517 -16.65 7.82 -21.06
CA LYS A 517 -17.38 7.30 -19.88
C LYS A 517 -18.03 8.40 -19.03
N ARG A 518 -17.44 9.59 -18.98
CA ARG A 518 -18.01 10.75 -18.26
C ARG A 518 -19.13 11.45 -19.03
N ASN A 519 -19.18 11.31 -20.35
CA ASN A 519 -20.23 11.93 -21.17
C ASN A 519 -21.51 11.07 -21.25
N ASP A 520 -21.48 9.82 -20.75
CA ASP A 520 -22.60 8.86 -20.80
C ASP A 520 -23.43 8.79 -19.49
N GLU A 521 -23.13 9.58 -18.44
CA GLU A 521 -23.96 9.65 -17.22
C GLU A 521 -25.18 10.58 -17.38
N PRO A 522 -26.42 10.10 -17.23
CA PRO A 522 -27.62 10.93 -17.34
C PRO A 522 -27.84 11.78 -16.08
N SER A 523 -27.95 13.09 -16.27
CA SER A 523 -28.37 14.03 -15.24
C SER A 523 -29.82 13.77 -14.79
N SER A 524 -30.00 13.28 -13.57
CA SER A 524 -31.26 13.28 -12.83
C SER A 524 -31.00 13.82 -11.43
N SER A 525 -31.81 14.60 -10.74
CA SER A 525 -32.99 15.42 -11.04
C SER A 525 -33.35 16.03 -9.69
N SER A 526 -33.47 17.35 -9.62
CA SER A 526 -34.02 18.11 -8.50
C SER A 526 -35.34 17.54 -7.98
N SER A 527 -35.43 17.24 -6.67
CA SER A 527 -36.72 17.01 -5.99
C SER A 527 -36.95 18.11 -4.96
N SER A 528 -38.03 18.85 -5.22
CA SER A 528 -38.58 19.97 -4.48
C SER A 528 -39.20 19.54 -3.15
N HIS A 529 -38.90 20.28 -2.09
CA HIS A 529 -39.73 20.40 -0.90
C HIS A 529 -41.13 20.89 -1.26
N ILE A 530 -42.16 20.21 -0.74
CA ILE A 530 -43.22 20.76 0.13
C ILE A 530 -43.74 19.60 0.99
#